data_AF-A0A917JZZ5-F1
#
_entry.id   AF-A0A917JZZ5-F1
#
_cell.length_a   1.000
_cell.length_b   1.000
_cell.length_c   1.000
_cell.angle_alpha   90.00
_cell.angle_beta   90.00
_cell.angle_gamma   90.00
#
_symmetry.space_group_name_H-M   'P 1'
#
loop_
_entity.id
_entity.type
_entity.pdbx_description
1 polymer ?
#
loop_
_entity_poly.entity_id
_entity_poly.type
_entity_poly.pdbx_seq_one_letter_code
_entity_poly.pdbx_strand_id
1 'polypeptide(L)'
;MVNPEYLQVQLNLRDALVEQLARLDAIKFPVHLRSHNTPRWNKQLRAITTEYRKRIINAHDSASLFMAGADLQKQLSKLTNTVLEQLDPNLRLKSSAGKLDTLHEINQINIDLNLQLAQYVEPVINTAYDLDPENLLWRELRAIESNIHINTESLEANFGSNPSAVSNTTAILNTSKGLVLTALVSESNQEKGRALIHSLSTNLTSHAQLKLGVSLTASEGQCMQVDAGGLNAFAEMTPSKDELLARPLNERISSGVNPNSGTSSILSVPIQLPEEALDNRETISAHLSQEGTSEHYIKELMKGSLSFGSGQPSYIPFQLELIHELIHVQHNAQGTNMRYVPMERSERKLWGTYEEFQTIQAGEISEAAFAVEYGTKPRISHGGIGTDLLFSAAERDSTKTLQEITAQHEPKPITSEVATSFERFKETYKAVKTEQDAKIDEVEENQNTKTMPRPS
;
A
#
# COMPACT_ATOMS: atom_id res chain seq x y z
N MET A 1 -35.94 7.58 -18.66
CA MET A 1 -35.01 8.35 -19.52
C MET A 1 -33.65 8.28 -18.85
N VAL A 2 -32.60 7.86 -19.56
CA VAL A 2 -31.25 7.78 -18.99
C VAL A 2 -30.71 9.21 -18.84
N ASN A 3 -30.13 9.56 -17.69
CA ASN A 3 -29.49 10.86 -17.49
C ASN A 3 -28.37 11.04 -18.55
N PRO A 4 -28.38 12.10 -19.37
CA PRO A 4 -27.34 12.35 -20.37
C PRO A 4 -25.92 12.33 -19.80
N GLU A 5 -25.73 12.74 -18.54
CA GLU A 5 -24.44 12.71 -17.86
C GLU A 5 -23.91 11.29 -17.69
N TYR A 6 -24.78 10.30 -17.42
CA TYR A 6 -24.37 8.91 -17.27
C TYR A 6 -23.85 8.32 -18.59
N LEU A 7 -24.49 8.69 -19.70
CA LEU A 7 -24.04 8.28 -21.03
C LEU A 7 -22.68 8.90 -21.36
N GLN A 8 -22.45 10.17 -20.99
CA GLN A 8 -21.17 10.83 -21.23
C GLN A 8 -20.02 10.16 -20.45
N VAL A 9 -20.24 9.82 -19.17
CA VAL A 9 -19.27 9.07 -18.35
C VAL A 9 -18.94 7.74 -19.01
N GLN A 10 -19.95 7.00 -19.46
CA GLN A 10 -19.77 5.71 -20.12
C GLN A 10 -18.95 5.83 -21.42
N LEU A 11 -19.22 6.83 -22.25
CA LEU A 11 -18.50 7.05 -23.50
C LEU A 11 -17.04 7.43 -23.24
N ASN A 12 -16.79 8.37 -22.33
CA ASN A 12 -15.43 8.81 -22.00
C ASN A 12 -14.58 7.67 -21.44
N LEU A 13 -15.14 6.88 -20.51
CA LEU A 13 -14.44 5.72 -19.95
C LEU A 13 -14.17 4.66 -21.03
N ARG A 14 -15.13 4.41 -21.94
CA ARG A 14 -14.94 3.48 -23.06
C ARG A 14 -13.77 3.91 -23.94
N ASP A 15 -13.73 5.20 -24.32
CA ASP A 15 -12.68 5.74 -25.19
C ASP A 15 -11.31 5.63 -24.52
N ALA A 16 -11.21 5.99 -23.24
CA ALA A 16 -9.99 5.84 -22.46
C ALA A 16 -9.50 4.38 -22.42
N LEU A 17 -10.38 3.40 -22.17
CA LEU A 17 -10.01 1.98 -22.15
C LEU A 17 -9.60 1.46 -23.54
N VAL A 18 -10.26 1.93 -24.61
CA VAL A 18 -9.89 1.57 -25.99
C VAL A 18 -8.50 2.10 -26.35
N GLU A 19 -8.16 3.31 -25.93
CA GLU A 19 -6.83 3.88 -26.10
C GLU A 19 -5.75 3.02 -25.41
N GLN A 20 -5.97 2.62 -24.16
CA GLN A 20 -5.03 1.77 -23.43
C GLN A 20 -4.87 0.39 -24.09
N LEU A 21 -5.96 -0.20 -24.61
CA LEU A 21 -5.87 -1.45 -25.38
C LEU A 21 -5.10 -1.30 -26.69
N ALA A 22 -5.24 -0.15 -27.38
CA ALA A 22 -4.49 0.11 -28.60
C ALA A 22 -2.98 0.20 -28.31
N ARG A 23 -2.60 0.83 -27.19
CA ARG A 23 -1.20 0.86 -26.72
C ARG A 23 -0.70 -0.55 -26.40
N LEU A 24 -1.47 -1.37 -25.68
CA LEU A 24 -1.07 -2.76 -25.37
C LEU A 24 -0.88 -3.63 -26.63
N ASP A 25 -1.71 -3.45 -27.66
CA ASP A 25 -1.58 -4.20 -28.92
C ASP A 25 -0.28 -3.88 -29.69
N ALA A 26 0.29 -2.69 -29.46
CA ALA A 26 1.56 -2.28 -30.05
C ALA A 26 2.77 -2.92 -29.34
N ILE A 27 2.63 -3.32 -28.08
CA ILE A 27 3.71 -3.87 -27.25
C ILE A 27 3.98 -5.33 -27.59
N LYS A 28 5.27 -5.69 -27.69
CA LYS A 28 5.71 -7.08 -27.89
C LYS A 28 7.03 -7.33 -27.17
N PHE A 29 7.10 -8.44 -26.43
CA PHE A 29 8.37 -8.93 -25.91
C PHE A 29 9.31 -9.31 -27.06
N PRO A 30 10.60 -8.92 -27.00
CA PRO A 30 11.57 -9.18 -28.06
C PRO A 30 11.89 -10.67 -28.19
N VAL A 31 11.73 -11.22 -29.40
CA VAL A 31 12.01 -12.62 -29.70
C VAL A 31 13.49 -12.78 -30.02
N HIS A 32 14.22 -13.49 -29.16
CA HIS A 32 15.59 -13.92 -29.42
C HIS A 32 15.63 -15.43 -29.71
N LEU A 33 16.57 -15.87 -30.55
CA LEU A 33 16.73 -17.28 -30.97
C LEU A 33 16.80 -18.29 -29.82
N ARG A 34 17.19 -17.87 -28.62
CA ARG A 34 17.30 -18.71 -27.41
C ARG A 34 16.17 -18.50 -26.40
N SER A 35 15.21 -17.61 -26.67
CA SER A 35 14.15 -17.25 -25.73
C SER A 35 12.89 -18.07 -26.00
N HIS A 36 12.78 -19.24 -25.37
CA HIS A 36 11.64 -20.14 -25.55
C HIS A 36 10.32 -19.59 -24.99
N ASN A 37 10.37 -18.69 -24.00
CA ASN A 37 9.18 -18.16 -23.32
C ASN A 37 8.55 -16.94 -24.04
N THR A 38 9.34 -16.14 -24.77
CA THR A 38 8.85 -14.89 -25.37
C THR A 38 7.65 -15.08 -26.32
N PRO A 39 7.63 -16.08 -27.23
CA PRO A 39 6.45 -16.34 -28.05
C PRO A 39 5.18 -16.64 -27.23
N ARG A 40 5.33 -17.32 -26.07
CA ARG A 40 4.23 -17.62 -25.15
C ARG A 40 3.72 -16.36 -24.47
N TRP A 41 4.59 -15.48 -23.98
CA TRP A 41 4.19 -14.20 -23.37
C TRP A 41 3.47 -13.30 -24.37
N ASN A 42 3.97 -13.19 -25.61
CA ASN A 42 3.30 -12.44 -26.68
C ASN A 42 1.94 -13.06 -27.08
N LYS A 43 1.74 -14.37 -26.90
CA LYS A 43 0.43 -15.01 -27.08
C LYS A 43 -0.52 -14.68 -25.92
N GLN A 44 -0.01 -14.67 -24.68
CA GLN A 44 -0.78 -14.30 -23.49
C GLN A 44 -1.23 -12.84 -23.55
N LEU A 45 -0.33 -11.90 -23.87
CA LEU A 45 -0.68 -10.48 -24.01
C LEU A 45 -1.79 -10.25 -25.05
N ARG A 46 -1.69 -10.90 -26.23
CA ARG A 46 -2.74 -10.83 -27.26
C ARG A 46 -4.07 -11.46 -26.83
N ALA A 47 -4.02 -12.52 -26.03
CA ALA A 47 -5.23 -13.12 -25.48
C ALA A 47 -5.93 -12.15 -24.52
N ILE A 48 -5.16 -11.50 -23.64
CA ILE A 48 -5.65 -10.45 -22.74
C ILE A 48 -6.30 -9.33 -23.57
N THR A 49 -5.58 -8.70 -24.52
CA THR A 49 -6.15 -7.57 -25.27
C THR A 49 -7.40 -7.95 -26.07
N THR A 50 -7.44 -9.15 -26.65
CA THR A 50 -8.61 -9.65 -27.38
C THR A 50 -9.82 -9.86 -26.46
N GLU A 51 -9.61 -10.41 -25.26
CA GLU A 51 -10.66 -10.62 -24.28
C GLU A 51 -11.26 -9.29 -23.80
N TYR A 52 -10.41 -8.34 -23.39
CA TYR A 52 -10.88 -7.06 -22.85
C TYR A 52 -11.51 -6.17 -23.89
N ARG A 53 -11.07 -6.24 -25.16
CA ARG A 53 -11.77 -5.59 -26.27
C ARG A 53 -13.21 -6.08 -26.37
N LYS A 54 -13.45 -7.39 -26.26
CA LYS A 54 -14.82 -7.95 -26.27
C LYS A 54 -15.63 -7.49 -25.07
N ARG A 55 -15.04 -7.49 -23.87
CA ARG A 55 -15.71 -7.03 -22.64
C ARG A 55 -16.12 -5.56 -22.74
N ILE A 56 -15.24 -4.68 -23.23
CA ILE A 56 -15.53 -3.25 -23.41
C ILE A 56 -16.62 -3.03 -24.47
N ILE A 57 -16.56 -3.72 -25.61
CA ILE A 57 -17.58 -3.62 -26.66
C ILE A 57 -18.95 -4.00 -26.11
N ASN A 58 -19.01 -5.11 -25.36
CA ASN A 58 -20.25 -5.68 -24.83
C ASN A 58 -20.73 -5.03 -23.52
N ALA A 59 -19.94 -4.15 -22.89
CA ALA A 59 -20.36 -3.48 -21.67
C ALA A 59 -21.53 -2.53 -21.94
N HIS A 60 -22.59 -2.65 -21.13
CA HIS A 60 -23.84 -1.91 -21.31
C HIS A 60 -23.94 -0.66 -20.44
N ASP A 61 -23.12 -0.56 -19.41
CA ASP A 61 -23.10 0.56 -18.45
C ASP A 61 -21.66 0.91 -18.05
N SER A 62 -21.51 2.01 -17.30
CA SER A 62 -20.21 2.51 -16.84
C SER A 62 -19.56 1.60 -15.79
N ALA A 63 -20.35 0.93 -14.94
CA ALA A 63 -19.85 -0.03 -13.95
C ALA A 63 -19.20 -1.25 -14.62
N SER A 64 -19.85 -1.82 -15.63
CA SER A 64 -19.33 -2.95 -16.42
C SER A 64 -18.04 -2.59 -17.15
N LEU A 65 -17.95 -1.35 -17.68
CA LEU A 65 -16.70 -0.83 -18.27
C LEU A 65 -15.61 -0.68 -17.23
N PHE A 66 -15.94 -0.11 -16.06
CA PHE A 66 -15.01 0.06 -14.96
C PHE A 66 -14.44 -1.30 -14.51
N MET A 67 -15.30 -2.29 -14.28
CA MET A 67 -14.90 -3.64 -13.89
C MET A 67 -14.05 -4.31 -14.96
N ALA A 68 -14.32 -4.08 -16.26
CA ALA A 68 -13.44 -4.56 -17.32
C ALA A 68 -12.05 -3.90 -17.27
N GLY A 69 -11.96 -2.59 -16.97
CA GLY A 69 -10.68 -1.90 -16.76
C GLY A 69 -9.91 -2.43 -15.55
N ALA A 70 -10.58 -2.59 -14.41
CA ALA A 70 -9.99 -3.12 -13.18
C ALA A 70 -9.46 -4.55 -13.36
N ASP A 71 -10.26 -5.43 -13.99
CA ASP A 71 -9.84 -6.79 -14.29
C ASP A 71 -8.66 -6.82 -15.29
N LEU A 72 -8.60 -5.89 -16.26
CA LEU A 72 -7.45 -5.77 -17.16
C LEU A 72 -6.16 -5.49 -16.39
N GLN A 73 -6.17 -4.57 -15.43
CA GLN A 73 -5.00 -4.26 -14.58
C GLN A 73 -4.51 -5.51 -13.83
N LYS A 74 -5.44 -6.29 -13.26
CA LYS A 74 -5.13 -7.56 -12.59
C LYS A 74 -4.45 -8.55 -13.54
N GLN A 75 -4.95 -8.70 -14.76
CA GLN A 75 -4.34 -9.59 -15.76
C GLN A 75 -2.96 -9.12 -16.22
N LEU A 76 -2.74 -7.80 -16.33
CA LEU A 76 -1.43 -7.25 -16.66
C LEU A 76 -0.43 -7.45 -15.51
N SER A 77 -0.87 -7.35 -14.25
CA SER A 77 -0.06 -7.74 -13.09
C SER A 77 0.27 -9.24 -13.10
N LYS A 78 -0.72 -10.11 -13.37
CA LYS A 78 -0.50 -11.57 -13.51
C LYS A 78 0.53 -11.88 -14.59
N LEU A 79 0.45 -11.21 -15.74
CA LEU A 79 1.43 -11.36 -16.82
C LEU A 79 2.82 -10.90 -16.38
N THR A 80 2.92 -9.76 -15.70
CA THR A 80 4.18 -9.23 -15.18
C THR A 80 4.86 -10.22 -14.24
N ASN A 81 4.13 -10.73 -13.25
CA ASN A 81 4.64 -11.76 -12.32
C ASN A 81 4.99 -13.08 -13.04
N THR A 82 4.19 -13.50 -14.02
CA THR A 82 4.49 -14.71 -14.83
C THR A 82 5.80 -14.56 -15.60
N VAL A 83 6.06 -13.37 -16.15
CA VAL A 83 7.30 -13.11 -16.89
C VAL A 83 8.48 -13.07 -15.91
N LEU A 84 8.37 -12.35 -14.79
CA LEU A 84 9.42 -12.25 -13.77
C LEU A 84 9.86 -13.63 -13.26
N GLU A 85 8.91 -14.51 -12.94
CA GLU A 85 9.18 -15.88 -12.49
C GLU A 85 9.90 -16.74 -13.56
N GLN A 86 9.70 -16.42 -14.84
CA GLN A 86 10.26 -17.15 -15.97
C GLN A 86 11.53 -16.52 -16.55
N LEU A 87 12.03 -15.44 -15.95
CA LEU A 87 13.35 -14.90 -16.24
C LEU A 87 14.43 -15.80 -15.64
N ASP A 88 15.57 -15.92 -16.33
CA ASP A 88 16.73 -16.63 -15.77
C ASP A 88 17.36 -15.74 -14.69
N PRO A 89 17.35 -16.17 -13.41
CA PRO A 89 17.80 -15.32 -12.32
C PRO A 89 19.31 -15.06 -12.33
N ASN A 90 20.08 -15.87 -13.05
CA ASN A 90 21.54 -15.76 -13.17
C ASN A 90 21.98 -14.84 -14.31
N LEU A 91 21.06 -14.47 -15.20
CA LEU A 91 21.38 -13.51 -16.26
C LEU A 91 21.49 -12.11 -15.66
N ARG A 92 22.51 -11.39 -16.14
CA ARG A 92 22.67 -9.96 -15.88
C ARG A 92 21.42 -9.21 -16.34
N LEU A 93 20.96 -8.24 -15.56
CA LEU A 93 19.76 -7.45 -15.88
C LEU A 93 19.86 -6.80 -17.26
N LYS A 94 21.04 -6.29 -17.62
CA LYS A 94 21.32 -5.73 -18.95
C LYS A 94 21.07 -6.72 -20.10
N SER A 95 21.28 -8.02 -19.88
CA SER A 95 21.00 -9.07 -20.88
C SER A 95 19.50 -9.36 -21.03
N SER A 96 18.70 -8.97 -20.04
CA SER A 96 17.24 -9.06 -20.04
C SER A 96 16.55 -7.72 -20.34
N ALA A 97 17.32 -6.65 -20.65
CA ALA A 97 16.83 -5.28 -20.77
C ALA A 97 15.58 -5.17 -21.65
N GLY A 98 15.60 -5.70 -22.87
CA GLY A 98 14.44 -5.59 -23.76
C GLY A 98 13.17 -6.27 -23.23
N LYS A 99 13.27 -7.28 -22.34
CA LYS A 99 12.09 -7.87 -21.67
C LYS A 99 11.62 -6.98 -20.51
N LEU A 100 12.56 -6.43 -19.74
CA LEU A 100 12.28 -5.50 -18.64
C LEU A 100 11.69 -4.18 -19.16
N ASP A 101 12.10 -3.71 -20.34
CA ASP A 101 11.52 -2.56 -21.04
C ASP A 101 10.06 -2.82 -21.39
N THR A 102 9.75 -4.00 -21.94
CA THR A 102 8.36 -4.40 -22.20
C THR A 102 7.53 -4.47 -20.90
N LEU A 103 8.10 -4.96 -19.79
CA LEU A 103 7.42 -4.96 -18.49
C LEU A 103 7.21 -3.54 -17.96
N HIS A 104 8.18 -2.65 -18.14
CA HIS A 104 8.04 -1.25 -17.79
C HIS A 104 6.92 -0.57 -18.60
N GLU A 105 6.85 -0.81 -19.91
CA GLU A 105 5.76 -0.29 -20.75
C GLU A 105 4.38 -0.82 -20.32
N ILE A 106 4.28 -2.10 -19.95
CA ILE A 106 3.06 -2.68 -19.36
C ILE A 106 2.71 -1.98 -18.04
N ASN A 107 3.71 -1.71 -17.19
CA ASN A 107 3.49 -1.01 -15.92
C ASN A 107 3.02 0.43 -16.15
N GLN A 108 3.59 1.15 -17.13
CA GLN A 108 3.13 2.49 -17.50
C GLN A 108 1.67 2.49 -17.97
N ILE A 109 1.25 1.47 -18.73
CA ILE A 109 -0.17 1.33 -19.09
C ILE A 109 -1.04 1.02 -17.87
N ASN A 110 -0.57 0.22 -16.91
CA ASN A 110 -1.29 -0.01 -15.65
C ASN A 110 -1.45 1.29 -14.83
N ILE A 111 -0.41 2.11 -14.75
CA ILE A 111 -0.41 3.44 -14.13
C ILE A 111 -1.43 4.34 -14.81
N ASP A 112 -1.41 4.43 -16.15
CA ASP A 112 -2.35 5.26 -16.90
C ASP A 112 -3.79 4.74 -16.77
N LEU A 113 -4.00 3.42 -16.76
CA LEU A 113 -5.31 2.81 -16.48
C LEU A 113 -5.81 3.19 -15.08
N ASN A 114 -4.95 3.19 -14.07
CA ASN A 114 -5.31 3.57 -12.69
C ASN A 114 -5.79 5.03 -12.64
N LEU A 115 -5.07 5.93 -13.29
CA LEU A 115 -5.46 7.35 -13.37
C LEU A 115 -6.83 7.53 -14.00
N GLN A 116 -7.07 6.85 -15.13
CA GLN A 116 -8.35 6.93 -15.83
C GLN A 116 -9.48 6.36 -14.97
N LEU A 117 -9.29 5.19 -14.35
CA LEU A 117 -10.30 4.62 -13.46
C LEU A 117 -10.57 5.52 -12.25
N ALA A 118 -9.53 6.05 -11.61
CA ALA A 118 -9.66 6.98 -10.48
C ALA A 118 -10.45 8.24 -10.84
N GLN A 119 -10.32 8.75 -12.07
CA GLN A 119 -11.11 9.88 -12.55
C GLN A 119 -12.61 9.58 -12.67
N TYR A 120 -12.97 8.34 -13.02
CA TYR A 120 -14.37 7.96 -13.30
C TYR A 120 -15.06 7.19 -12.16
N VAL A 121 -14.34 6.76 -11.12
CA VAL A 121 -14.89 5.87 -10.09
C VAL A 121 -16.06 6.50 -9.32
N GLU A 122 -15.98 7.78 -8.95
CA GLU A 122 -17.06 8.46 -8.22
C GLU A 122 -18.33 8.58 -9.09
N PRO A 123 -18.26 9.07 -10.35
CA PRO A 123 -19.39 9.00 -11.27
C PRO A 123 -19.94 7.58 -11.45
N VAL A 124 -19.09 6.56 -11.55
CA VAL A 124 -19.51 5.16 -11.68
C VAL A 124 -20.30 4.70 -10.46
N ILE A 125 -19.80 4.95 -9.25
CA ILE A 125 -20.49 4.60 -7.99
C ILE A 125 -21.84 5.31 -7.92
N ASN A 126 -21.90 6.61 -8.20
CA ASN A 126 -23.13 7.39 -8.13
C ASN A 126 -24.16 6.94 -9.17
N THR A 127 -23.76 6.75 -10.44
CA THR A 127 -24.65 6.22 -11.48
C THR A 127 -25.16 4.83 -11.12
N ALA A 128 -24.30 3.94 -10.63
CA ALA A 128 -24.71 2.58 -10.28
C ALA A 128 -25.68 2.57 -9.09
N TYR A 129 -25.44 3.42 -8.09
CA TYR A 129 -26.35 3.61 -6.95
C TYR A 129 -27.71 4.19 -7.41
N ASP A 130 -27.72 5.22 -8.25
CA ASP A 130 -28.97 5.86 -8.69
C ASP A 130 -29.84 4.92 -9.54
N LEU A 131 -29.21 4.00 -10.28
CA LEU A 131 -29.90 2.97 -11.07
C LEU A 131 -30.42 1.81 -10.22
N ASP A 132 -29.71 1.43 -9.15
CA ASP A 132 -30.09 0.34 -8.24
C ASP A 132 -29.75 0.68 -6.77
N PRO A 133 -30.57 1.52 -6.09
CA PRO A 133 -30.29 1.99 -4.72
C PRO A 133 -30.34 0.88 -3.65
N GLU A 134 -31.02 -0.23 -3.97
CA GLU A 134 -31.12 -1.40 -3.10
C GLU A 134 -29.89 -2.31 -3.18
N ASN A 135 -29.01 -2.06 -4.15
CA ASN A 135 -27.75 -2.77 -4.25
C ASN A 135 -26.83 -2.44 -3.07
N LEU A 136 -26.64 -3.41 -2.18
CA LEU A 136 -25.84 -3.24 -0.97
C LEU A 136 -24.42 -2.71 -1.27
N LEU A 137 -23.77 -3.26 -2.30
CA LEU A 137 -22.40 -2.89 -2.66
C LEU A 137 -22.28 -1.41 -3.03
N TRP A 138 -23.14 -0.91 -3.91
CA TRP A 138 -23.09 0.49 -4.35
C TRP A 138 -23.45 1.45 -3.23
N ARG A 139 -24.37 1.05 -2.34
CA ARG A 139 -24.70 1.82 -1.14
C ARG A 139 -23.52 1.93 -0.17
N GLU A 140 -22.82 0.83 0.08
CA GLU A 140 -21.63 0.80 0.95
C GLU A 140 -20.47 1.61 0.36
N LEU A 141 -20.20 1.48 -0.94
CA LEU A 141 -19.18 2.26 -1.63
C LEU A 141 -19.48 3.76 -1.59
N ARG A 142 -20.75 4.15 -1.78
CA ARG A 142 -21.18 5.55 -1.66
C ARG A 142 -21.04 6.06 -0.22
N ALA A 143 -21.36 5.23 0.77
CA ALA A 143 -21.17 5.58 2.17
C ALA A 143 -19.69 5.79 2.51
N ILE A 144 -18.80 4.92 2.02
CA ILE A 144 -17.35 5.09 2.15
C ILE A 144 -16.90 6.39 1.49
N GLU A 145 -17.29 6.64 0.23
CA GLU A 145 -16.95 7.85 -0.52
C GLU A 145 -17.26 9.13 0.27
N SER A 146 -18.45 9.19 0.88
CA SER A 146 -18.88 10.35 1.69
C SER A 146 -18.11 10.55 3.00
N ASN A 147 -17.38 9.53 3.47
CA ASN A 147 -16.58 9.55 4.71
C ASN A 147 -15.06 9.57 4.46
N ILE A 148 -14.64 9.75 3.20
CA ILE A 148 -13.25 10.09 2.86
C ILE A 148 -13.13 11.61 2.83
N HIS A 149 -12.32 12.17 3.73
CA HIS A 149 -12.12 13.61 3.85
C HIS A 149 -10.71 14.01 3.45
N ILE A 150 -10.59 15.09 2.69
CA ILE A 150 -9.29 15.71 2.41
C ILE A 150 -8.89 16.55 3.61
N ASN A 151 -7.71 16.29 4.18
CA ASN A 151 -7.17 17.06 5.28
C ASN A 151 -6.62 18.39 4.77
N THR A 152 -7.48 19.40 4.63
CA THR A 152 -7.11 20.73 4.15
C THR A 152 -6.31 21.54 5.16
N GLU A 153 -6.40 21.22 6.46
CA GLU A 153 -5.68 21.91 7.53
C GLU A 153 -4.15 21.79 7.36
N SER A 154 -3.67 20.63 6.89
CA SER A 154 -2.25 20.43 6.60
C SER A 154 -1.79 21.17 5.34
N LEU A 155 -2.69 21.43 4.38
CA LEU A 155 -2.37 22.17 3.16
C LEU A 155 -2.05 23.64 3.45
N GLU A 156 -2.92 24.28 4.24
CA GLU A 156 -2.70 25.67 4.63
C GLU A 156 -1.43 25.80 5.47
N ALA A 157 -1.22 24.90 6.44
CA ALA A 157 0.00 24.88 7.26
C ALA A 157 1.28 24.71 6.42
N ASN A 158 1.28 23.79 5.45
CA ASN A 158 2.47 23.44 4.67
C ASN A 158 2.75 24.40 3.50
N PHE A 159 1.73 25.03 2.90
CA PHE A 159 1.91 25.75 1.61
C PHE A 159 1.48 27.23 1.66
N GLY A 160 0.82 27.64 2.74
CA GLY A 160 0.44 29.03 2.94
C GLY A 160 -0.55 29.50 1.90
N SER A 161 -0.40 30.75 1.46
CA SER A 161 -1.32 31.39 0.52
C SER A 161 -1.01 31.09 -0.95
N ASN A 162 -0.04 30.23 -1.28
CA ASN A 162 0.32 29.97 -2.68
C ASN A 162 -0.81 29.19 -3.37
N PRO A 163 -1.59 29.81 -4.27
CA PRO A 163 -2.79 29.17 -4.81
C PRO A 163 -2.47 27.98 -5.72
N SER A 164 -1.34 28.02 -6.43
CA SER A 164 -0.92 26.95 -7.33
C SER A 164 -0.48 25.71 -6.56
N ALA A 165 0.34 25.88 -5.52
CA ALA A 165 0.76 24.76 -4.66
C ALA A 165 -0.44 24.12 -3.94
N VAL A 166 -1.37 24.94 -3.42
CA VAL A 166 -2.61 24.44 -2.80
C VAL A 166 -3.45 23.70 -3.83
N SER A 167 -3.71 24.28 -5.00
CA SER A 167 -4.49 23.65 -6.08
C SER A 167 -3.90 22.33 -6.52
N ASN A 168 -2.59 22.27 -6.77
CA ASN A 168 -1.90 21.06 -7.19
C ASN A 168 -1.96 19.98 -6.12
N THR A 169 -1.76 20.34 -4.85
CA THR A 169 -1.84 19.38 -3.75
C THR A 169 -3.27 18.90 -3.51
N THR A 170 -4.27 19.76 -3.65
CA THR A 170 -5.68 19.36 -3.64
C THR A 170 -6.00 18.40 -4.80
N ALA A 171 -5.43 18.63 -5.98
CA ALA A 171 -5.58 17.70 -7.10
C ALA A 171 -4.97 16.32 -6.80
N ILE A 172 -3.76 16.28 -6.21
CA ILE A 172 -3.12 15.04 -5.74
C ILE A 172 -4.07 14.29 -4.79
N LEU A 173 -4.58 14.96 -3.74
CA LEU A 173 -5.45 14.32 -2.76
C LEU A 173 -6.81 13.87 -3.33
N ASN A 174 -7.40 14.63 -4.26
CA ASN A 174 -8.60 14.21 -4.98
C ASN A 174 -8.34 12.97 -5.85
N THR A 175 -7.22 12.93 -6.56
CA THR A 175 -6.85 11.73 -7.33
C THR A 175 -6.58 10.54 -6.41
N SER A 176 -5.93 10.74 -5.26
CA SER A 176 -5.74 9.69 -4.25
C SER A 176 -7.06 9.17 -3.67
N LYS A 177 -8.08 10.02 -3.48
CA LYS A 177 -9.44 9.57 -3.13
C LYS A 177 -10.01 8.66 -4.21
N GLY A 178 -9.90 9.06 -5.48
CA GLY A 178 -10.29 8.22 -6.61
C GLY A 178 -9.53 6.89 -6.66
N LEU A 179 -8.25 6.88 -6.30
CA LEU A 179 -7.45 5.65 -6.25
C LEU A 179 -7.91 4.71 -5.12
N VAL A 180 -8.22 5.23 -3.92
CA VAL A 180 -8.79 4.46 -2.81
C VAL A 180 -10.09 3.78 -3.22
N LEU A 181 -11.01 4.56 -3.81
CA LEU A 181 -12.28 4.02 -4.29
C LEU A 181 -12.07 3.01 -5.42
N THR A 182 -11.11 3.25 -6.32
CA THR A 182 -10.78 2.33 -7.41
C THR A 182 -10.30 0.99 -6.89
N ALA A 183 -9.43 0.97 -5.87
CA ALA A 183 -8.98 -0.26 -5.24
C ALA A 183 -10.17 -1.05 -4.66
N LEU A 184 -11.06 -0.39 -3.91
CA LEU A 184 -12.25 -1.03 -3.34
C LEU A 184 -13.20 -1.59 -4.41
N VAL A 185 -13.57 -0.79 -5.42
CA VAL A 185 -14.46 -1.23 -6.50
C VAL A 185 -13.84 -2.41 -7.26
N SER A 186 -12.53 -2.40 -7.50
CA SER A 186 -11.80 -3.49 -8.18
C SER A 186 -11.87 -4.81 -7.43
N GLU A 187 -12.01 -4.79 -6.11
CA GLU A 187 -12.11 -5.99 -5.27
C GLU A 187 -13.55 -6.44 -4.99
N SER A 188 -14.56 -5.69 -5.42
CA SER A 188 -15.98 -5.94 -5.10
C SER A 188 -16.53 -7.30 -5.58
N ASN A 189 -15.91 -7.92 -6.59
CA ASN A 189 -16.28 -9.25 -7.06
C ASN A 189 -15.77 -10.39 -6.16
N GLN A 190 -14.84 -10.10 -5.24
CA GLN A 190 -14.29 -11.10 -4.31
C GLN A 190 -14.98 -11.08 -2.96
N GLU A 191 -15.06 -12.24 -2.31
CA GLU A 191 -15.63 -12.36 -0.97
C GLU A 191 -14.91 -11.48 0.05
N LYS A 192 -13.58 -11.53 0.07
CA LYS A 192 -12.75 -10.73 0.98
C LYS A 192 -12.79 -9.24 0.66
N GLY A 193 -12.91 -8.87 -0.63
CA GLY A 193 -13.14 -7.49 -1.03
C GLY A 193 -14.50 -6.95 -0.54
N ARG A 194 -15.58 -7.72 -0.70
CA ARG A 194 -16.89 -7.35 -0.14
C ARG A 194 -16.88 -7.25 1.38
N ALA A 195 -16.18 -8.16 2.06
CA ALA A 195 -16.04 -8.11 3.52
C ALA A 195 -15.30 -6.84 3.97
N LEU A 196 -14.24 -6.45 3.26
CA LEU A 196 -13.50 -5.21 3.53
C LEU A 196 -14.39 -3.97 3.31
N ILE A 197 -15.11 -3.90 2.18
CA ILE A 197 -16.04 -2.81 1.86
C ILE A 197 -17.13 -2.70 2.95
N HIS A 198 -17.77 -3.81 3.30
CA HIS A 198 -18.81 -3.84 4.33
C HIS A 198 -18.28 -3.34 5.68
N SER A 199 -17.09 -3.82 6.08
CA SER A 199 -16.44 -3.44 7.33
C SER A 199 -16.07 -1.95 7.36
N LEU A 200 -15.44 -1.43 6.31
CA LEU A 200 -15.12 -0.01 6.20
C LEU A 200 -16.38 0.85 6.20
N SER A 201 -17.40 0.51 5.40
CA SER A 201 -18.66 1.24 5.36
C SER A 201 -19.32 1.31 6.74
N THR A 202 -19.38 0.19 7.46
CA THR A 202 -20.00 0.13 8.79
C THR A 202 -19.27 1.00 9.80
N ASN A 203 -17.94 0.91 9.87
CA ASN A 203 -17.16 1.64 10.90
C ASN A 203 -17.02 3.14 10.57
N LEU A 204 -16.81 3.49 9.30
CA LEU A 204 -16.70 4.89 8.87
C LEU A 204 -18.01 5.67 9.00
N THR A 205 -19.17 5.01 8.86
CA THR A 205 -20.47 5.68 9.08
C THR A 205 -20.87 5.80 10.54
N SER A 206 -20.29 4.97 11.42
CA SER A 206 -20.69 4.90 12.83
C SER A 206 -19.88 5.85 13.72
N HIS A 207 -18.54 5.84 13.59
CA HIS A 207 -17.67 6.52 14.57
C HIS A 207 -16.26 6.86 14.06
N ALA A 208 -15.82 6.33 12.91
CA ALA A 208 -14.49 6.58 12.36
C ALA A 208 -14.55 7.45 11.09
N GLN A 209 -13.39 7.91 10.61
CA GLN A 209 -13.25 8.64 9.35
C GLN A 209 -11.96 8.22 8.66
N LEU A 210 -11.90 8.30 7.33
CA LEU A 210 -10.65 8.19 6.58
C LEU A 210 -10.26 9.59 6.09
N LYS A 211 -9.15 10.12 6.59
CA LYS A 211 -8.60 11.39 6.16
C LYS A 211 -7.45 11.17 5.18
N LEU A 212 -7.42 11.89 4.07
CA LEU A 212 -6.28 11.91 3.15
C LEU A 212 -5.40 13.12 3.47
N GLY A 213 -4.14 12.88 3.78
CA GLY A 213 -3.14 13.91 4.05
C GLY A 213 -1.95 13.77 3.11
N VAL A 214 -1.10 14.80 3.04
CA VAL A 214 0.19 14.70 2.35
C VAL A 214 1.32 14.56 3.36
N SER A 215 2.30 13.72 3.03
CA SER A 215 3.57 13.63 3.74
C SER A 215 4.70 14.10 2.82
N LEU A 216 5.46 15.11 3.25
CA LEU A 216 6.60 15.60 2.48
C LEU A 216 7.83 14.78 2.84
N THR A 217 8.55 14.26 1.85
CA THR A 217 9.69 13.37 2.06
C THR A 217 10.78 13.61 1.02
N ALA A 218 12.04 13.35 1.38
CA ALA A 218 13.14 13.28 0.41
C ALA A 218 13.37 11.86 -0.11
N SER A 219 12.72 10.87 0.51
CA SER A 219 12.92 9.45 0.18
C SER A 219 12.17 9.07 -1.08
N GLU A 220 12.87 8.41 -2.00
CA GLU A 220 12.31 7.81 -3.21
C GLU A 220 11.44 6.59 -2.89
N GLY A 221 10.46 6.33 -3.77
CA GLY A 221 9.74 5.06 -3.81
C GLY A 221 8.82 4.77 -2.61
N GLN A 222 8.32 5.82 -1.93
CA GLN A 222 7.32 5.63 -0.88
C GLN A 222 5.93 5.40 -1.47
N CYS A 223 5.18 4.47 -0.88
CA CYS A 223 3.76 4.24 -1.15
C CYS A 223 2.89 5.10 -0.21
N MET A 224 1.59 5.18 -0.49
CA MET A 224 0.64 5.71 0.49
C MET A 224 0.69 4.86 1.76
N GLN A 225 0.57 5.47 2.94
CA GLN A 225 0.71 4.79 4.24
C GLN A 225 -0.23 5.35 5.30
N VAL A 226 -0.76 4.50 6.17
CA VAL A 226 -1.53 4.95 7.34
C VAL A 226 -0.61 5.53 8.41
N ASP A 227 -0.87 6.77 8.82
CA ASP A 227 -0.11 7.41 9.90
C ASP A 227 -0.31 6.68 11.23
N ALA A 228 0.79 6.47 11.95
CA ALA A 228 0.85 5.76 13.23
C ALA A 228 0.17 6.46 14.41
N GLY A 229 -0.48 7.61 14.19
CA GLY A 229 -0.92 8.53 15.23
C GLY A 229 -2.32 8.22 15.77
N GLY A 230 -2.43 7.39 16.80
CA GLY A 230 -3.69 7.25 17.55
C GLY A 230 -3.66 6.18 18.64
N LEU A 231 -3.60 6.58 19.91
CA LEU A 231 -3.57 5.65 21.06
C LEU A 231 -4.87 4.83 21.24
N ASN A 232 -6.00 5.29 20.68
CA ASN A 232 -7.30 4.65 20.84
C ASN A 232 -7.65 3.64 19.74
N ALA A 233 -6.74 3.39 18.80
CA ALA A 233 -6.90 2.42 17.72
C ALA A 233 -6.56 0.97 18.14
N PHE A 234 -5.81 0.83 19.23
CA PHE A 234 -5.12 -0.42 19.55
C PHE A 234 -6.01 -1.36 20.35
N ALA A 235 -5.92 -2.65 20.00
CA ALA A 235 -6.66 -3.69 20.67
C ALA A 235 -6.17 -3.88 22.11
N GLU A 236 -7.10 -4.14 23.03
CA GLU A 236 -6.79 -4.43 24.42
C GLU A 236 -6.40 -5.90 24.58
N MET A 237 -5.30 -6.16 25.29
CA MET A 237 -4.81 -7.50 25.54
C MET A 237 -5.07 -7.91 26.99
N THR A 238 -5.81 -9.01 27.16
CA THR A 238 -6.01 -9.63 28.48
C THR A 238 -4.80 -10.47 28.92
N PRO A 239 -4.17 -11.28 28.05
CA PRO A 239 -3.02 -12.09 28.44
C PRO A 239 -1.77 -11.23 28.69
N SER A 240 -0.93 -11.68 29.61
CA SER A 240 0.37 -11.06 29.85
C SER A 240 1.30 -11.22 28.66
N LYS A 241 2.31 -10.36 28.58
CA LYS A 241 3.34 -10.42 27.53
C LYS A 241 4.01 -11.80 27.44
N ASP A 242 4.33 -12.41 28.59
CA ASP A 242 5.02 -13.70 28.63
C ASP A 242 4.11 -14.84 28.15
N GLU A 243 2.81 -14.79 28.48
CA GLU A 243 1.82 -15.74 27.95
C GLU A 243 1.65 -15.64 26.44
N LEU A 244 1.70 -14.42 25.88
CA LEU A 244 1.61 -14.22 24.43
C LEU A 244 2.87 -14.73 23.73
N LEU A 245 4.06 -14.42 24.25
CA LEU A 245 5.32 -14.86 23.67
C LEU A 245 5.52 -16.38 23.77
N ALA A 246 4.92 -17.05 24.75
CA ALA A 246 4.92 -18.52 24.85
C ALA A 246 4.09 -19.21 23.75
N ARG A 247 3.20 -18.47 23.05
CA ARG A 247 2.36 -19.00 21.97
C ARG A 247 3.00 -18.79 20.59
N PRO A 248 2.75 -19.71 19.64
CA PRO A 248 3.07 -19.51 18.24
C PRO A 248 2.49 -18.20 17.70
N LEU A 249 3.20 -17.54 16.78
CA LEU A 249 2.83 -16.23 16.22
C LEU A 249 1.38 -16.20 15.69
N ASN A 250 0.96 -17.24 14.98
CA ASN A 250 -0.38 -17.40 14.41
C ASN A 250 -1.50 -17.64 15.45
N GLU A 251 -1.15 -17.94 16.71
CA GLU A 251 -2.12 -18.31 17.74
C GLU A 251 -2.26 -17.26 18.85
N ARG A 252 -1.43 -16.20 18.85
CA ARG A 252 -1.37 -15.21 19.94
C ARG A 252 -2.70 -14.49 20.21
N ILE A 253 -3.59 -14.39 19.23
CA ILE A 253 -4.83 -13.60 19.32
C ILE A 253 -6.10 -14.43 19.55
N SER A 254 -6.00 -15.76 19.51
CA SER A 254 -7.14 -16.68 19.46
C SER A 254 -8.09 -16.67 20.68
N SER A 255 -7.78 -15.93 21.75
CA SER A 255 -8.59 -15.94 23.00
C SER A 255 -8.37 -14.75 23.96
N GLY A 256 -7.79 -13.63 23.52
CA GLY A 256 -7.36 -12.59 24.47
C GLY A 256 -7.23 -11.17 23.93
N VAL A 257 -7.82 -10.89 22.76
CA VAL A 257 -7.82 -9.56 22.16
C VAL A 257 -9.24 -9.03 22.16
N ASN A 258 -9.46 -7.93 22.88
CA ASN A 258 -10.72 -7.21 22.85
C ASN A 258 -10.57 -5.98 21.97
N PRO A 259 -11.47 -5.74 21.00
CA PRO A 259 -11.52 -4.49 20.28
C PRO A 259 -11.69 -3.31 21.24
N ASN A 260 -11.00 -2.20 20.96
CA ASN A 260 -11.22 -0.92 21.64
C ASN A 260 -12.32 -0.10 20.93
N SER A 261 -12.50 1.17 21.28
CA SER A 261 -13.54 2.05 20.70
C SER A 261 -13.37 2.38 19.22
N GLY A 262 -12.24 2.00 18.61
CA GLY A 262 -11.88 2.36 17.24
C GLY A 262 -11.61 3.86 17.06
N THR A 263 -11.00 4.22 15.93
CA THR A 263 -10.69 5.62 15.62
C THR A 263 -10.49 5.86 14.12
N SER A 264 -10.46 7.14 13.74
CA SER A 264 -10.18 7.59 12.38
C SER A 264 -8.73 7.31 11.97
N SER A 265 -8.49 7.11 10.69
CA SER A 265 -7.15 6.97 10.11
C SER A 265 -6.79 8.17 9.24
N ILE A 266 -5.51 8.54 9.20
CA ILE A 266 -4.95 9.41 8.18
C ILE A 266 -4.16 8.53 7.23
N LEU A 267 -4.54 8.51 5.95
CA LEU A 267 -3.78 7.89 4.88
C LEU A 267 -2.95 8.97 4.21
N SER A 268 -1.65 8.92 4.45
CA SER A 268 -0.66 9.88 3.98
C SER A 268 -0.24 9.55 2.55
N VAL A 269 -0.28 10.57 1.70
CA VAL A 269 0.15 10.56 0.31
C VAL A 269 1.55 11.18 0.24
N PRO A 270 2.61 10.40 0.00
CA PRO A 270 3.95 10.96 -0.02
C PRO A 270 4.17 11.82 -1.26
N ILE A 271 4.79 12.97 -1.03
CA ILE A 271 5.25 13.90 -2.05
C ILE A 271 6.77 13.99 -1.91
N GLN A 272 7.46 13.46 -2.91
CA GLN A 272 8.90 13.47 -2.92
C GLN A 272 9.43 14.84 -3.36
N LEU A 273 10.25 15.46 -2.51
CA LEU A 273 10.91 16.72 -2.79
C LEU A 273 12.43 16.55 -2.65
N PRO A 274 13.25 17.32 -3.38
CA PRO A 274 14.68 17.38 -3.10
C PRO A 274 14.93 17.69 -1.62
N GLU A 275 16.00 17.13 -1.03
CA GLU A 275 16.32 17.34 0.39
C GLU A 275 16.43 18.82 0.74
N GLU A 276 17.18 19.59 -0.07
CA GLU A 276 17.27 21.05 0.02
C GLU A 276 15.93 21.80 -0.12
N ALA A 277 14.90 21.20 -0.71
CA ALA A 277 13.60 21.83 -0.81
C ALA A 277 12.79 21.75 0.49
N LEU A 278 13.05 20.74 1.35
CA LEU A 278 12.30 20.48 2.58
C LEU A 278 12.59 21.49 3.71
N ASP A 279 13.70 22.23 3.61
CA ASP A 279 14.16 23.14 4.66
C ASP A 279 13.33 24.44 4.76
N ASN A 280 12.58 24.81 3.71
CA ASN A 280 11.81 26.05 3.66
C ASN A 280 10.46 25.88 2.96
N ARG A 281 9.43 26.49 3.53
CA ARG A 281 8.08 26.55 2.96
C ARG A 281 8.03 27.14 1.55
N GLU A 282 8.81 28.18 1.26
CA GLU A 282 8.78 28.83 -0.06
C GLU A 282 9.31 27.91 -1.17
N THR A 283 10.36 27.12 -0.88
CA THR A 283 10.92 26.15 -1.83
C THR A 283 9.97 24.99 -2.06
N ILE A 284 9.34 24.47 -1.01
CA ILE A 284 8.26 23.47 -1.11
C ILE A 284 7.15 23.98 -2.03
N SER A 285 6.63 25.20 -1.76
CA SER A 285 5.58 25.80 -2.58
C SER A 285 6.02 26.01 -4.03
N ALA A 286 7.27 26.41 -4.28
CA ALA A 286 7.79 26.60 -5.63
C ALA A 286 7.82 25.30 -6.43
N HIS A 287 8.28 24.19 -5.82
CA HIS A 287 8.24 22.86 -6.44
C HIS A 287 6.80 22.41 -6.74
N LEU A 288 5.90 22.59 -5.77
CA LEU A 288 4.50 22.17 -5.92
C LEU A 288 3.69 23.04 -6.86
N SER A 289 4.17 24.25 -7.20
CA SER A 289 3.49 25.15 -8.14
C SER A 289 3.80 24.85 -9.61
N GLN A 290 4.77 23.96 -9.90
CA GLN A 290 5.15 23.66 -11.28
C GLN A 290 4.03 22.94 -12.03
N GLU A 291 3.96 23.17 -13.34
CA GLU A 291 2.99 22.51 -14.21
C GLU A 291 3.31 21.02 -14.34
N GLY A 292 2.30 20.16 -14.28
CA GLY A 292 2.45 18.71 -14.36
C GLY A 292 2.89 18.02 -13.06
N THR A 293 3.19 18.78 -11.99
CA THR A 293 3.66 18.23 -10.71
C THR A 293 2.69 17.24 -10.08
N SER A 294 1.39 17.52 -10.11
CA SER A 294 0.38 16.62 -9.56
C SER A 294 0.37 15.26 -10.25
N GLU A 295 0.42 15.25 -11.59
CA GLU A 295 0.44 14.02 -12.37
C GLU A 295 1.74 13.26 -12.13
N HIS A 296 2.88 13.95 -12.10
CA HIS A 296 4.17 13.34 -11.82
C HIS A 296 4.15 12.57 -10.48
N TYR A 297 3.76 13.22 -9.38
CA TYR A 297 3.75 12.57 -8.07
C TYR A 297 2.78 11.40 -8.00
N ILE A 298 1.58 11.56 -8.54
CA ILE A 298 0.62 10.45 -8.55
C ILE A 298 1.17 9.27 -9.37
N LYS A 299 1.82 9.50 -10.51
CA LYS A 299 2.45 8.44 -11.33
C LYS A 299 3.58 7.73 -10.60
N GLU A 300 4.40 8.47 -9.85
CA GLU A 300 5.47 7.89 -9.03
C GLU A 300 4.92 6.94 -7.97
N LEU A 301 3.84 7.31 -7.28
CA LEU A 301 3.17 6.46 -6.28
C LEU A 301 2.69 5.13 -6.86
N MET A 302 2.23 5.14 -8.12
CA MET A 302 1.58 3.99 -8.74
C MET A 302 2.56 3.00 -9.38
N LYS A 303 3.86 3.21 -9.26
CA LYS A 303 4.89 2.30 -9.79
C LYS A 303 4.82 0.90 -9.17
N GLY A 304 4.27 0.78 -7.96
CA GLY A 304 4.27 -0.45 -7.16
C GLY A 304 5.66 -0.84 -6.66
N SER A 305 5.77 -2.02 -6.07
CA SER A 305 7.03 -2.52 -5.50
C SER A 305 7.35 -3.95 -5.91
N LEU A 306 8.53 -4.42 -5.49
CA LEU A 306 8.97 -5.79 -5.58
C LEU A 306 9.08 -6.35 -4.16
N SER A 307 8.41 -7.47 -3.93
CA SER A 307 8.65 -8.32 -2.77
C SER A 307 9.48 -9.53 -3.14
N PHE A 308 10.12 -10.13 -2.14
CA PHE A 308 10.95 -11.30 -2.30
C PHE A 308 10.40 -12.41 -1.43
N GLY A 309 10.01 -13.51 -2.07
CA GLY A 309 9.53 -14.71 -1.39
C GLY A 309 10.03 -15.96 -2.08
N SER A 310 10.59 -16.88 -1.30
CA SER A 310 11.01 -18.21 -1.78
C SER A 310 11.99 -18.19 -2.96
N GLY A 311 12.94 -17.26 -2.95
CA GLY A 311 14.04 -17.15 -3.90
C GLY A 311 13.69 -16.44 -5.21
N GLN A 312 12.53 -15.80 -5.33
CA GLN A 312 12.11 -15.09 -6.56
C GLN A 312 11.45 -13.74 -6.25
N PRO A 313 11.67 -12.72 -7.11
CA PRO A 313 10.96 -11.45 -7.01
C PRO A 313 9.50 -11.61 -7.44
N SER A 314 8.60 -10.90 -6.77
CA SER A 314 7.20 -10.74 -7.16
C SER A 314 6.84 -9.26 -7.21
N TYR A 315 6.27 -8.82 -8.32
CA TYR A 315 5.71 -7.49 -8.47
C TYR A 315 4.42 -7.37 -7.67
N ILE A 316 4.38 -6.35 -6.82
CA ILE A 316 3.21 -5.92 -6.06
C ILE A 316 2.68 -4.65 -6.74
N PRO A 317 1.53 -4.72 -7.41
CA PRO A 317 0.93 -3.54 -8.00
C PRO A 317 0.42 -2.58 -6.92
N PHE A 318 0.41 -1.29 -7.24
CA PHE A 318 -0.04 -0.24 -6.33
C PHE A 318 -1.42 -0.51 -5.71
N GLN A 319 -2.36 -1.11 -6.44
CA GLN A 319 -3.68 -1.44 -5.89
C GLN A 319 -3.58 -2.43 -4.73
N LEU A 320 -2.67 -3.40 -4.78
CA LEU A 320 -2.49 -4.36 -3.70
C LEU A 320 -1.84 -3.69 -2.47
N GLU A 321 -0.91 -2.76 -2.69
CA GLU A 321 -0.34 -1.91 -1.63
C GLU A 321 -1.41 -1.03 -0.99
N LEU A 322 -2.31 -0.45 -1.79
CA LEU A 322 -3.39 0.37 -1.27
C LEU A 322 -4.41 -0.45 -0.50
N ILE A 323 -4.73 -1.67 -0.94
CA ILE A 323 -5.57 -2.60 -0.18
C ILE A 323 -4.92 -2.95 1.17
N HIS A 324 -3.61 -3.16 1.20
CA HIS A 324 -2.86 -3.37 2.45
C HIS A 324 -3.07 -2.21 3.43
N GLU A 325 -2.94 -0.96 2.98
CA GLU A 325 -3.21 0.20 3.82
C GLU A 325 -4.67 0.31 4.25
N LEU A 326 -5.62 -0.04 3.38
CA LEU A 326 -7.04 -0.04 3.73
C LEU A 326 -7.42 -1.09 4.77
N ILE A 327 -6.65 -2.18 4.87
CA ILE A 327 -6.79 -3.14 5.97
C ILE A 327 -6.32 -2.52 7.29
N HIS A 328 -5.23 -1.73 7.30
CA HIS A 328 -4.87 -0.95 8.49
C HIS A 328 -5.95 0.06 8.87
N VAL A 329 -6.55 0.75 7.89
CA VAL A 329 -7.70 1.64 8.14
C VAL A 329 -8.85 0.89 8.79
N GLN A 330 -9.16 -0.32 8.32
CA GLN A 330 -10.17 -1.19 8.91
C GLN A 330 -9.84 -1.55 10.36
N HIS A 331 -8.61 -2.00 10.64
CA HIS A 331 -8.20 -2.36 11.99
C HIS A 331 -8.28 -1.17 12.95
N ASN A 332 -7.84 0.02 12.53
CA ASN A 332 -7.95 1.24 13.33
C ASN A 332 -9.42 1.61 13.60
N ALA A 333 -10.27 1.55 12.57
CA ALA A 333 -11.69 1.88 12.69
C ALA A 333 -12.43 0.91 13.62
N GLN A 334 -12.00 -0.35 13.69
CA GLN A 334 -12.56 -1.37 14.59
C GLN A 334 -11.94 -1.35 15.99
N GLY A 335 -10.85 -0.63 16.21
CA GLY A 335 -10.10 -0.72 17.47
C GLY A 335 -9.36 -2.04 17.64
N THR A 336 -9.02 -2.70 16.53
CA THR A 336 -8.38 -4.02 16.48
C THR A 336 -6.92 -3.95 16.04
N ASN A 337 -6.32 -2.75 15.94
CA ASN A 337 -4.91 -2.61 15.56
C ASN A 337 -4.00 -3.33 16.58
N MET A 338 -3.19 -4.24 16.10
CA MET A 338 -2.41 -5.17 16.93
C MET A 338 -0.94 -4.78 17.07
N ARG A 339 -0.58 -3.53 16.79
CA ARG A 339 0.82 -3.06 16.76
C ARG A 339 1.59 -3.35 18.05
N TYR A 340 0.90 -3.32 19.19
CA TYR A 340 1.50 -3.55 20.50
C TYR A 340 1.47 -5.01 20.99
N VAL A 341 0.92 -5.93 20.19
CA VAL A 341 1.07 -7.35 20.48
C VAL A 341 2.56 -7.72 20.44
N PRO A 342 3.12 -8.29 21.51
CA PRO A 342 4.55 -8.52 21.62
C PRO A 342 5.01 -9.56 20.60
N MET A 343 6.20 -9.30 20.05
CA MET A 343 6.89 -10.18 19.14
C MET A 343 8.31 -10.47 19.59
N GLU A 344 8.77 -11.67 19.31
CA GLU A 344 10.18 -12.03 19.42
C GLU A 344 11.03 -11.18 18.48
N ARG A 345 12.34 -11.10 18.76
CA ARG A 345 13.27 -10.31 17.95
C ARG A 345 13.41 -10.87 16.53
N SER A 346 13.39 -12.20 16.40
CA SER A 346 13.33 -12.96 15.15
C SER A 346 12.13 -12.54 14.29
N GLU A 347 10.95 -12.53 14.88
CA GLU A 347 9.70 -12.20 14.21
C GLU A 347 9.63 -10.72 13.81
N ARG A 348 10.09 -9.81 14.68
CA ARG A 348 10.16 -8.37 14.36
C ARG A 348 11.08 -8.06 13.19
N LYS A 349 12.14 -8.84 12.97
CA LYS A 349 12.98 -8.67 11.78
C LYS A 349 12.21 -9.01 10.50
N LEU A 350 11.26 -9.94 10.55
CA LEU A 350 10.46 -10.37 9.40
C LEU A 350 9.28 -9.45 9.16
N TRP A 351 8.59 -9.04 10.21
CA TRP A 351 7.29 -8.36 10.07
C TRP A 351 7.29 -6.92 10.55
N GLY A 352 8.31 -6.48 11.31
CA GLY A 352 8.30 -5.17 11.98
C GLY A 352 7.38 -5.18 13.21
N THR A 353 6.08 -5.43 13.01
CA THR A 353 5.06 -5.50 14.06
C THR A 353 4.09 -6.67 13.86
N TYR A 354 3.31 -6.99 14.89
CA TYR A 354 2.33 -8.07 14.79
C TYR A 354 1.15 -7.67 13.89
N GLU A 355 0.82 -6.38 13.89
CA GLU A 355 -0.16 -5.77 12.99
C GLU A 355 0.19 -6.02 11.53
N GLU A 356 1.45 -5.78 11.14
CA GLU A 356 1.94 -6.10 9.78
C GLU A 356 1.77 -7.58 9.43
N PHE A 357 2.08 -8.49 10.36
CA PHE A 357 1.87 -9.92 10.14
C PHE A 357 0.39 -10.26 9.90
N GLN A 358 -0.53 -9.63 10.63
CA GLN A 358 -1.96 -9.79 10.44
C GLN A 358 -2.43 -9.20 9.10
N THR A 359 -2.07 -7.95 8.82
CA THR A 359 -2.41 -7.27 7.57
C THR A 359 -1.89 -8.02 6.36
N ILE A 360 -0.69 -8.59 6.42
CA ILE A 360 -0.06 -9.26 5.28
C ILE A 360 -0.54 -10.70 5.12
N GLN A 361 -0.53 -11.50 6.20
CA GLN A 361 -0.56 -12.97 6.09
C GLN A 361 -1.68 -13.64 6.88
N ALA A 362 -1.90 -13.24 8.13
CA ALA A 362 -2.67 -14.05 9.09
C ALA A 362 -4.06 -13.51 9.44
N GLY A 363 -4.37 -12.27 9.07
CA GLY A 363 -5.66 -11.64 9.32
C GLY A 363 -6.79 -12.31 8.55
N GLU A 364 -8.00 -12.23 9.10
CA GLU A 364 -9.22 -12.70 8.43
C GLU A 364 -9.39 -12.02 7.07
N ILE A 365 -9.10 -10.72 7.01
CA ILE A 365 -8.89 -9.94 5.79
C ILE A 365 -7.41 -9.56 5.80
N SER A 366 -6.66 -10.06 4.82
CA SER A 366 -5.23 -9.85 4.70
C SER A 366 -4.84 -9.71 3.24
N GLU A 367 -3.72 -9.05 2.97
CA GLU A 367 -3.17 -8.87 1.62
C GLU A 367 -2.99 -10.18 0.87
N ALA A 368 -2.55 -11.24 1.57
CA ALA A 368 -2.39 -12.57 0.99
C ALA A 368 -3.69 -13.10 0.34
N ALA A 369 -4.86 -12.70 0.86
CA ALA A 369 -6.15 -13.08 0.29
C ALA A 369 -6.44 -12.41 -1.07
N PHE A 370 -5.81 -11.26 -1.34
CA PHE A 370 -5.94 -10.51 -2.60
C PHE A 370 -4.79 -10.79 -3.57
N ALA A 371 -3.60 -11.16 -3.07
CA ALA A 371 -2.37 -11.31 -3.85
C ALA A 371 -2.50 -12.26 -5.06
N VAL A 372 -3.26 -13.35 -4.90
CA VAL A 372 -3.49 -14.35 -5.96
C VAL A 372 -4.13 -13.73 -7.21
N GLU A 373 -5.02 -12.75 -7.02
CA GLU A 373 -5.69 -12.08 -8.13
C GLU A 373 -4.80 -11.09 -8.89
N TYR A 374 -3.63 -10.79 -8.36
CA TYR A 374 -2.59 -10.02 -9.05
C TYR A 374 -1.45 -10.89 -9.58
N GLY A 375 -1.54 -12.21 -9.38
CA GLY A 375 -0.46 -13.16 -9.67
C GLY A 375 0.75 -12.98 -8.77
N THR A 376 0.58 -12.26 -7.66
CA THR A 376 1.61 -11.97 -6.68
C THR A 376 1.69 -13.13 -5.69
N LYS A 377 2.91 -13.53 -5.32
CA LYS A 377 3.10 -14.51 -4.25
C LYS A 377 2.85 -13.86 -2.89
N PRO A 378 2.13 -14.50 -1.96
CA PRO A 378 2.00 -13.97 -0.61
C PRO A 378 3.37 -13.66 -0.01
N ARG A 379 3.51 -12.45 0.56
CA ARG A 379 4.75 -12.02 1.17
C ARG A 379 5.09 -12.89 2.38
N ILE A 380 6.38 -13.10 2.61
CA ILE A 380 6.92 -13.79 3.80
C ILE A 380 7.61 -12.81 4.78
N SER A 381 7.53 -11.52 4.49
CA SER A 381 8.05 -10.42 5.31
C SER A 381 7.40 -9.10 4.91
N HIS A 382 7.49 -8.08 5.76
CA HIS A 382 7.03 -6.72 5.47
C HIS A 382 7.90 -5.97 4.44
N GLY A 383 9.08 -6.49 4.10
CA GLY A 383 10.04 -5.81 3.23
C GLY A 383 9.64 -5.80 1.74
N GLY A 384 10.07 -4.76 1.05
CA GLY A 384 9.99 -4.60 -0.40
C GLY A 384 10.96 -3.54 -0.90
N ILE A 385 11.11 -3.42 -2.22
CA ILE A 385 11.88 -2.35 -2.86
C ILE A 385 11.10 -1.75 -4.02
N GLY A 386 11.40 -0.50 -4.37
CA GLY A 386 10.82 0.15 -5.55
C GLY A 386 11.11 -0.62 -6.84
N THR A 387 10.18 -0.56 -7.80
CA THR A 387 10.35 -1.25 -9.08
C THR A 387 11.40 -0.63 -9.99
N ASP A 388 11.88 0.58 -9.69
CA ASP A 388 12.89 1.29 -10.47
C ASP A 388 14.15 0.44 -10.69
N LEU A 389 14.55 -0.37 -9.70
CA LEU A 389 15.70 -1.26 -9.84
C LEU A 389 15.59 -2.24 -11.04
N LEU A 390 14.37 -2.66 -11.39
CA LEU A 390 14.13 -3.51 -12.56
C LEU A 390 13.67 -2.73 -13.78
N PHE A 391 12.85 -1.70 -13.59
CA PHE A 391 12.15 -1.04 -14.69
C PHE A 391 12.85 0.23 -15.18
N SER A 392 13.63 0.92 -14.35
CA SER A 392 14.46 2.05 -14.78
C SER A 392 15.71 1.55 -15.51
N ALA A 393 15.89 1.97 -16.75
CA ALA A 393 17.09 1.65 -17.51
C ALA A 393 18.38 2.20 -16.86
N ALA A 394 18.28 3.32 -16.14
CA ALA A 394 19.40 3.93 -15.42
C ALA A 394 19.88 3.07 -14.23
N GLU A 395 18.94 2.39 -13.55
CA GLU A 395 19.21 1.57 -12.36
C GLU A 395 19.69 0.14 -12.71
N ARG A 396 19.57 -0.29 -13.97
CA ARG A 396 19.98 -1.63 -14.41
C ARG A 396 21.48 -1.74 -14.61
N ASP A 397 22.19 -2.12 -13.55
CA ASP A 397 23.63 -2.41 -13.63
C ASP A 397 23.93 -3.65 -14.51
N SER A 398 25.01 -3.55 -15.28
CA SER A 398 25.58 -4.63 -16.10
C SER A 398 26.14 -5.80 -15.31
N THR A 399 26.49 -5.63 -14.04
CA THR A 399 26.96 -6.72 -13.17
C THR A 399 25.84 -7.36 -12.37
N LYS A 400 24.77 -6.61 -12.09
CA LYS A 400 23.68 -7.05 -11.21
C LYS A 400 22.80 -8.11 -11.88
N THR A 401 22.45 -9.15 -11.11
CA THR A 401 21.51 -10.21 -11.53
C THR A 401 20.23 -10.19 -10.68
N LEU A 402 19.16 -10.85 -11.13
CA LEU A 402 17.96 -11.01 -10.31
C LEU A 402 18.25 -11.81 -9.04
N GLN A 403 19.10 -12.83 -9.12
CA GLN A 403 19.50 -13.62 -7.95
C GLN A 403 20.20 -12.74 -6.90
N GLU A 404 21.09 -11.85 -7.31
CA GLU A 404 21.77 -10.93 -6.39
C GLU A 404 20.80 -9.95 -5.73
N ILE A 405 19.82 -9.44 -6.48
CA ILE A 405 18.73 -8.62 -5.92
C ILE A 405 17.99 -9.40 -4.85
N THR A 406 17.48 -10.58 -5.21
CA THR A 406 16.71 -11.41 -4.29
C THR A 406 17.54 -11.74 -3.04
N ALA A 407 18.80 -12.14 -3.19
CA ALA A 407 19.66 -12.49 -2.06
C ALA A 407 19.98 -11.30 -1.13
N GLN A 408 20.02 -10.07 -1.65
CA GLN A 408 20.21 -8.85 -0.85
C GLN A 408 18.98 -8.49 -0.02
N HIS A 409 17.79 -8.80 -0.54
CA HIS A 409 16.52 -8.33 0.01
C HIS A 409 15.66 -9.43 0.63
N GLU A 410 16.08 -10.69 0.53
CA GLU A 410 15.45 -11.77 1.29
C GLU A 410 15.82 -11.68 2.77
N PRO A 411 14.86 -11.90 3.67
CA PRO A 411 15.19 -12.05 5.08
C PRO A 411 16.15 -13.22 5.24
N LYS A 412 17.36 -12.95 5.76
CA LYS A 412 18.31 -14.02 6.05
C LYS A 412 17.64 -15.03 6.99
N PRO A 413 17.65 -16.33 6.66
CA PRO A 413 17.14 -17.34 7.57
C PRO A 413 17.82 -17.18 8.93
N ILE A 414 17.06 -17.28 10.00
CA ILE A 414 17.57 -17.17 11.36
C ILE A 414 18.45 -18.39 11.61
N THR A 415 19.75 -18.26 11.40
CA THR A 415 20.71 -19.19 11.97
C THR A 415 20.80 -18.91 13.45
N SER A 416 20.83 -19.98 14.27
CA SER A 416 20.77 -19.97 15.73
C SER A 416 21.94 -19.25 16.43
N GLU A 417 22.81 -18.56 15.70
CA GLU A 417 24.08 -18.01 16.23
C GLU A 417 24.00 -16.56 16.75
N VAL A 418 22.86 -15.86 16.61
CA VAL A 418 22.72 -14.46 17.10
C VAL A 418 22.26 -14.37 18.57
N ALA A 419 22.05 -15.51 19.25
CA ALA A 419 21.60 -15.57 20.64
C ALA A 419 22.61 -14.96 21.66
N THR A 420 23.89 -14.82 21.30
CA THR A 420 24.95 -14.47 22.25
C THR A 420 25.17 -12.97 22.46
N SER A 421 24.77 -12.10 21.53
CA SER A 421 24.98 -10.64 21.69
C SER A 421 23.88 -9.95 22.51
N PHE A 422 22.68 -10.54 22.56
CA PHE A 422 21.55 -9.97 23.29
C PHE A 422 21.61 -10.27 24.80
N GLU A 423 22.16 -11.43 25.20
CA GLU A 423 22.38 -11.73 26.61
C GLU A 423 23.43 -10.78 27.23
N ARG A 424 24.49 -10.42 26.51
CA ARG A 424 25.44 -9.36 26.93
C ARG A 424 24.76 -7.99 27.10
N PHE A 425 23.80 -7.67 26.23
CA PHE A 425 23.03 -6.43 26.36
C PHE A 425 22.11 -6.46 27.58
N LYS A 426 21.45 -7.59 27.89
CA LYS A 426 20.64 -7.74 29.11
C LYS A 426 21.47 -7.61 30.38
N GLU A 427 22.68 -8.17 30.41
CA GLU A 427 23.62 -8.02 31.53
C GLU A 427 24.03 -6.55 31.72
N THR A 428 24.36 -5.87 30.61
CA THR A 428 24.73 -4.44 30.64
C THR A 428 23.55 -3.57 31.09
N TYR A 429 22.34 -3.84 30.60
CA TYR A 429 21.14 -3.09 30.97
C TYR A 429 20.72 -3.31 32.44
N LYS A 430 20.84 -4.55 32.95
CA LYS A 430 20.62 -4.83 34.38
C LYS A 430 21.61 -4.07 35.27
N ALA A 431 22.88 -3.99 34.86
CA ALA A 431 23.88 -3.24 35.60
C ALA A 431 23.53 -1.74 35.67
N VAL A 432 23.14 -1.14 34.54
CA VAL A 432 22.76 0.29 34.46
C VAL A 432 21.51 0.59 35.28
N LYS A 433 20.49 -0.29 35.21
CA LYS A 433 19.24 -0.09 35.97
C LYS A 433 19.47 -0.18 37.48
N THR A 434 20.29 -1.13 37.93
CA THR A 434 20.63 -1.27 39.36
C THR A 434 21.35 -0.03 39.88
N GLU A 435 22.21 0.60 39.06
CA GLU A 435 22.90 1.83 39.43
C GLU A 435 21.97 3.07 39.45
N GLN A 436 20.94 3.09 38.61
CA GLN A 436 19.92 4.14 38.63
C GLN A 436 18.99 4.02 39.84
N ASP A 437 18.53 2.81 40.16
CA ASP A 437 17.63 2.58 41.28
C ASP A 437 18.32 2.96 42.62
N ALA A 438 19.61 2.63 42.78
CA ALA A 438 20.40 3.03 43.96
C ALA A 438 20.55 4.56 44.11
N LYS A 439 20.62 5.31 43.00
CA LYS A 439 20.69 6.79 43.03
C LYS A 439 19.36 7.43 43.38
N ILE A 440 18.24 6.78 43.08
CA ILE A 440 16.90 7.27 43.44
C ILE A 440 16.69 7.13 44.94
N ASP A 441 17.04 5.98 45.51
CA ASP A 441 16.92 5.73 46.96
C ASP A 441 17.77 6.72 47.78
N GLU A 442 18.98 7.07 47.33
CA GLU A 442 19.85 8.05 47.99
C GLU A 442 19.27 9.49 47.96
N VAL A 443 18.51 9.84 46.93
CA VAL A 443 17.84 11.14 46.82
C VAL A 443 16.61 11.22 47.74
N GLU A 444 15.85 10.13 47.88
CA GLU A 444 14.68 10.08 48.75
C GLU A 444 15.06 10.10 50.23
N GLU A 445 16.14 9.43 50.62
CA GLU A 445 16.64 9.42 52.01
C GLU A 445 17.15 10.81 52.45
N ASN A 446 17.75 11.56 51.52
CA ASN A 446 18.20 12.94 51.76
C ASN A 446 17.06 13.98 51.81
N GLN A 447 15.88 13.67 51.26
CA GLN A 447 14.71 14.54 51.36
C GLN A 447 13.95 14.35 52.68
N ASN A 448 13.90 13.12 53.20
CA ASN A 448 13.20 12.82 54.46
C ASN A 448 13.93 13.32 55.72
N THR A 449 15.22 13.65 55.63
CA THR A 449 15.97 14.25 56.75
C THR A 449 15.82 15.77 56.86
N LYS A 450 15.21 16.45 55.88
CA LYS A 450 14.97 17.91 55.88
C LYS A 450 13.61 18.34 56.44
N THR A 451 12.71 17.42 56.73
CA THR A 451 11.32 17.70 57.17
C THR A 451 11.06 17.41 58.66
N MET A 452 12.07 17.53 59.52
CA MET A 452 11.84 17.54 60.97
C MET A 452 11.50 18.97 61.45
N PRO A 453 10.35 19.20 62.09
CA PRO A 453 10.00 20.52 62.62
C PRO A 453 10.89 20.87 63.81
N ARG A 454 11.35 22.13 63.87
CA ARG A 454 12.11 22.65 65.00
C ARG A 454 11.26 22.56 66.28
N PRO A 455 11.80 22.06 67.40
CA PRO A 455 11.08 22.07 68.67
C PRO A 455 10.91 23.51 69.15
N SER A 456 9.70 23.81 69.63
CA SER A 456 9.30 25.07 70.26
C SER A 456 10.00 25.31 71.59
#